data_AF-A0AB35RI34-F1
#
_entry.id   AF-A0AB35RI34-F1
#
_cell.length_a   1.000
_cell.length_b   1.000
_cell.length_c   1.000
_cell.angle_alpha   90.00
_cell.angle_beta   90.00
_cell.angle_gamma   90.00
#
_symmetry.space_group_name_H-M   'P 1'
#
loop_
_entity.id
_entity.type
_entity.pdbx_description
1 polymer ?
#
loop_
_entity_poly.entity_id
_entity_poly.type
_entity_poly.pdbx_seq_one_letter_code
_entity_poly.pdbx_strand_id
1 'polypeptide(L)' 'MSKIDLSHSEREMLREKLQRYCTDNFDLELEQFDAEFFVDFVIENIGPTLFNAGIDEAIRTHAAYSERIQEEMDLKKIY' A
#
# COMPACT_ATOMS: atom_id res chain seq x y z
N MET A 1 -5.15 -10.77 -10.77
CA MET A 1 -4.39 -9.90 -9.84
C MET A 1 -5.40 -9.34 -8.85
N SER A 2 -5.06 -9.23 -7.56
CA SER A 2 -5.93 -8.51 -6.63
C SER A 2 -6.03 -7.07 -7.11
N LYS A 3 -7.24 -6.60 -7.43
CA LYS A 3 -7.44 -5.19 -7.77
C LYS A 3 -7.28 -4.41 -6.47
N ILE A 4 -6.51 -3.33 -6.50
CA ILE A 4 -6.51 -2.37 -5.40
C ILE A 4 -7.88 -1.70 -5.43
N ASP A 5 -8.73 -2.09 -4.49
CA ASP A 5 -10.08 -1.58 -4.35
C ASP A 5 -10.14 -0.77 -3.06
N LEU A 6 -10.43 0.52 -3.21
CA LEU A 6 -10.48 1.48 -2.10
C LEU A 6 -11.93 1.88 -1.88
N SER A 7 -12.31 1.96 -0.61
CA SER A 7 -13.59 2.50 -0.20
C SER A 7 -13.74 3.96 -0.64
N HIS A 8 -14.98 4.42 -0.73
CA HIS A 8 -15.26 5.82 -1.07
C HIS A 8 -14.54 6.82 -0.14
N SER A 9 -14.51 6.54 1.17
CA SER A 9 -13.80 7.36 2.16
C SER A 9 -12.29 7.38 1.96
N GLU A 10 -11.69 6.25 1.56
CA GLU A 10 -10.25 6.21 1.27
C GLU A 10 -9.92 7.00 0.00
N ARG A 11 -10.77 6.92 -1.03
CA ARG A 11 -10.60 7.70 -2.26
C ARG A 11 -10.75 9.20 -2.00
N GLU A 12 -11.71 9.62 -1.18
CA GLU A 12 -11.85 11.03 -0.76
C GLU A 12 -10.60 11.52 -0.04
N MET A 13 -10.10 10.75 0.94
CA MET A 13 -8.85 11.09 1.63
C MET A 13 -7.67 11.23 0.66
N LEU A 14 -7.57 10.36 -0.36
CA LEU A 14 -6.50 10.46 -1.36
C LEU A 14 -6.65 11.69 -2.24
N ARG A 15 -7.87 12.05 -2.66
CA ARG A 15 -8.14 13.29 -3.41
C ARG A 15 -7.71 14.50 -2.62
N GLU A 16 -8.15 14.65 -1.38
CA GLU A 16 -7.79 15.79 -0.53
C GLU A 16 -6.28 15.93 -0.36
N LYS A 17 -5.57 14.80 -0.18
CA LYS A 17 -4.10 14.78 -0.08
C LYS A 17 -3.43 15.24 -1.37
N LEU A 18 -3.89 14.75 -2.53
CA LEU A 18 -3.33 15.14 -3.83
C LEU A 18 -3.63 16.60 -4.14
N GLN A 19 -4.87 17.06 -3.92
CA GLN A 19 -5.26 18.46 -4.08
C GLN A 19 -4.35 19.37 -3.25
N ARG A 20 -4.21 19.08 -1.95
CA ARG A 20 -3.36 19.87 -1.06
C ARG A 20 -1.90 19.86 -1.51
N TYR A 21 -1.36 18.69 -1.84
CA TYR A 21 0.03 18.59 -2.29
C TYR A 21 0.27 19.41 -3.57
N CYS A 22 -0.67 19.37 -4.52
CA CYS A 22 -0.57 20.12 -5.78
C CYS A 22 -0.67 21.62 -5.57
N THR A 23 -1.60 22.08 -4.72
CA THR A 23 -1.70 23.50 -4.38
C THR A 23 -0.45 23.98 -3.65
N ASP A 24 0.00 23.26 -2.61
CA ASP A 24 1.11 23.69 -1.76
C ASP A 24 2.47 23.70 -2.48
N ASN A 25 2.69 22.78 -3.43
CA ASN A 25 4.02 22.58 -4.05
C ASN A 25 4.10 23.06 -5.49
N PHE A 26 2.98 23.15 -6.20
CA PHE A 26 2.96 23.48 -7.62
C PHE A 26 2.04 24.65 -7.98
N ASP A 27 1.38 25.28 -7.00
CA ASP A 27 0.36 26.33 -7.22
C ASP A 27 -0.74 25.86 -8.20
N LEU A 28 -1.03 24.55 -8.17
CA LEU A 28 -2.03 23.90 -9.03
C LEU A 28 -3.24 23.52 -8.19
N GLU A 29 -4.36 24.20 -8.41
CA GLU A 29 -5.65 23.85 -7.82
C GLU A 29 -6.30 22.75 -8.67
N LEU A 30 -6.46 21.56 -8.08
CA LEU A 30 -7.14 20.44 -8.72
C LEU A 30 -8.62 20.45 -8.32
N GLU A 31 -9.51 20.50 -9.30
CA GLU A 31 -10.94 20.31 -9.07
C GLU A 31 -11.24 18.86 -8.66
N GLN A 32 -12.44 18.61 -8.13
CA GLN A 32 -12.83 17.29 -7.61
C GLN A 32 -12.69 16.17 -8.64
N PHE A 33 -13.05 16.42 -9.91
CA PHE A 33 -12.93 15.43 -10.98
C PHE A 33 -11.47 15.21 -11.39
N ASP A 34 -10.67 16.26 -11.48
CA ASP A 34 -9.23 16.13 -11.81
C ASP A 34 -8.49 15.36 -10.72
N ALA A 35 -8.83 15.61 -9.45
CA ALA A 35 -8.31 14.87 -8.32
C ALA A 35 -8.73 13.38 -8.37
N GLU A 36 -9.98 13.08 -8.76
CA GLU A 36 -10.42 11.70 -8.95
C GLU A 36 -9.63 10.99 -10.05
N PHE A 37 -9.47 11.61 -11.22
CA PHE A 37 -8.69 11.03 -12.32
C PHE A 37 -7.23 10.83 -11.94
N PHE A 38 -6.66 11.74 -11.14
CA PHE A 38 -5.31 11.56 -10.65
C PHE A 38 -5.20 10.39 -9.67
N VAL A 39 -6.16 10.24 -8.75
CA VAL A 39 -6.24 9.06 -7.88
C VAL A 39 -6.34 7.78 -8.71
N ASP A 40 -7.19 7.74 -9.74
CA ASP A 40 -7.30 6.59 -10.65
C ASP A 40 -5.98 6.27 -11.33
N PHE A 41 -5.31 7.28 -11.89
CA PHE A 41 -3.99 7.11 -12.50
C PHE A 41 -2.97 6.49 -11.54
N VAL A 42 -2.92 7.01 -10.31
CA VAL A 42 -2.01 6.49 -9.27
C VAL A 42 -2.35 5.05 -8.92
N ILE A 43 -3.62 4.72 -8.72
CA ILE A 43 -4.05 3.35 -8.37
C ILE A 43 -3.73 2.36 -9.50
N GLU A 44 -3.91 2.75 -10.76
CA GLU A 44 -3.70 1.87 -11.91
C GLU A 44 -2.21 1.68 -12.24
N ASN A 45 -1.40 2.74 -12.13
CA ASN A 45 -0.02 2.72 -12.65
C ASN A 45 1.04 2.60 -11.54
N ILE A 46 0.78 3.14 -10.35
CA ILE A 46 1.75 3.18 -9.23
C ILE A 46 1.36 2.17 -8.15
N GLY A 47 0.06 2.04 -7.89
CA GLY A 47 -0.51 1.17 -6.87
C GLY A 47 0.02 -0.27 -6.88
N PRO A 48 0.06 -0.98 -8.01
CA PRO A 48 0.50 -2.38 -8.05
C PRO A 48 1.93 -2.57 -7.55
N THR A 49 2.82 -1.64 -7.87
CA THR A 49 4.22 -1.68 -7.43
C THR A 49 4.33 -1.54 -5.92
N LEU A 50 3.61 -0.59 -5.32
CA LEU A 50 3.59 -0.39 -3.87
C LEU A 50 2.94 -1.56 -3.14
N PHE A 51 1.84 -2.09 -3.67
CA PHE A 51 1.16 -3.25 -3.10
C PHE A 51 2.06 -4.48 -3.11
N ASN A 52 2.71 -4.78 -4.23
CA ASN A 52 3.64 -5.91 -4.33
C ASN A 52 4.82 -5.77 -3.37
N ALA A 53 5.40 -4.57 -3.23
CA ALA A 53 6.45 -4.32 -2.24
C ALA A 53 5.99 -4.61 -0.79
N GLY A 54 4.74 -4.27 -0.47
CA GLY A 54 4.12 -4.61 0.82
C GLY A 54 3.91 -6.12 1.01
N ILE A 55 3.46 -6.83 -0.03
CA ILE A 55 3.34 -8.29 -0.01
C ILE A 55 4.70 -8.96 0.17
N ASP A 56 5.73 -8.51 -0.53
CA ASP A 56 7.08 -9.05 -0.41
C ASP A 56 7.63 -8.88 1.01
N GLU A 57 7.35 -7.74 1.65
CA GLU A 57 7.72 -7.52 3.05
C GLU A 57 6.95 -8.42 4.02
N ALA A 58 5.66 -8.63 3.78
CA ALA A 58 4.85 -9.57 4.58
C ALA A 58 5.38 -11.00 4.45
N ILE A 59 5.78 -11.43 3.24
CA ILE A 59 6.39 -12.73 2.98
C ILE A 59 7.72 -12.86 3.74
N ARG A 60 8.61 -11.86 3.63
CA ARG A 60 9.90 -11.86 4.35
C ARG A 60 9.70 -11.96 5.86
N THR A 61 8.77 -11.17 6.39
CA THR A 61 8.43 -11.19 7.81
C THR A 61 7.94 -12.57 8.22
N HIS A 62 6.96 -13.12 7.49
CA HIS A 62 6.43 -14.46 7.78
C HIS A 62 7.51 -15.53 7.77
N ALA A 63 8.43 -15.50 6.79
CA ALA A 63 9.52 -16.46 6.69
C ALA A 63 10.45 -16.41 7.91
N ALA A 64 10.86 -15.20 8.33
CA ALA A 64 11.71 -15.01 9.51
C ALA A 64 11.04 -15.51 10.80
N TYR A 65 9.74 -15.25 10.98
CA TYR A 65 8.99 -15.79 12.12
C TYR A 65 8.87 -17.31 12.07
N SER A 66 8.67 -17.88 10.89
CA SER A 66 8.54 -19.34 10.71
C SER A 66 9.84 -20.06 11.06
N GLU A 67 10.99 -19.53 10.61
CA GLU A 67 12.32 -20.04 10.95
C GLU A 67 12.54 -20.00 12.46
N ARG A 68 12.25 -18.86 13.10
CA ARG A 68 12.38 -18.73 14.56
C ARG A 68 11.50 -19.71 15.33
N ILE A 69 10.25 -19.91 14.89
CA ILE A 69 9.35 -20.88 15.52
C ILE A 69 9.90 -22.31 15.36
N GLN A 70 10.43 -22.65 14.18
CA GLN A 70 11.02 -23.95 13.92
C GLN A 70 12.21 -24.24 14.85
N GLU A 71 13.13 -23.28 15.01
CA GLU A 71 14.26 -23.37 15.95
C GLU A 71 13.78 -23.64 17.39
N GLU A 72 12.80 -22.88 17.87
CA GLU A 72 12.22 -23.04 19.22
C GLU A 72 11.54 -24.41 19.42
N MET A 73 10.91 -24.95 18.37
CA MET A 73 10.31 -26.29 18.41
C MET A 73 11.37 -27.38 18.45
N ASP A 74 12.44 -27.24 17.68
CA ASP A 74 13.52 -28.22 17.62
C ASP A 74 14.26 -28.33 18.96
N LEU A 75 14.45 -27.22 19.68
CA LEU A 75 15.03 -27.20 21.03
C LEU A 75 14.22 -28.00 22.07
N LYS A 76 12.92 -28.21 21.83
CA LYS A 76 12.04 -28.95 22.75
C LYS A 76 11.96 -30.45 22.46
N LYS A 77 12.57 -30.93 21.37
CA LYS A 77 12.59 -32.36 21.06
C LYS A 77 13.42 -33.11 22.11
N ILE A 78 12.84 -34.16 22.67
CA ILE A 78 13.55 -35.11 23.54
C ILE A 78 13.90 -36.32 22.66
N TYR A 79 15.19 -36.66 22.61
CA TYR A 79 15.71 -37.83 21.90
C TYR A 79 15.56 -39.10 22.73
#